data_AF-A0A7U4JAC2-F1
#
_entry.id   AF-A0A7U4JAC2-F1
#
_cell.length_a   1.000
_cell.length_b   1.000
_cell.length_c   1.000
_cell.angle_alpha   90.00
_cell.angle_beta   90.00
_cell.angle_gamma   90.00
#
_symmetry.space_group_name_H-M   'P 1'
#
loop_
_entity.id
_entity.type
_entity.pdbx_description
1 polymer ?
#
loop_
_entity_poly.entity_id
_entity_poly.type
_entity_poly.pdbx_seq_one_letter_code
_entity_poly.pdbx_strand_id
1 'polypeptide(L)'
;MVAYSFAPMFAEAVASLAKRQTVRAFRKRHARPGEALQLYTSMRTRSCRKLLAVDPVCVDLRHILIAHGALQPLFISIEGRDLDRDEIEAFAIADGFGGGAEPDGLAADRMADFWLRHHGAESFGGVVIRWEPRA
;
A
#
# COMPACT_ATOMS: atom_id res chain seq x y z
N MET A 1 -18.91 -3.65 -4.81
CA MET A 1 -18.19 -3.46 -3.54
C MET A 1 -16.92 -4.28 -3.57
N VAL A 2 -15.79 -3.74 -3.13
CA VAL A 2 -14.46 -4.36 -3.26
C VAL A 2 -13.82 -4.48 -1.88
N ALA A 3 -13.31 -5.67 -1.56
CA ALA A 3 -12.58 -5.92 -0.33
C ALA A 3 -11.08 -6.06 -0.57
N TYR A 4 -10.28 -5.56 0.37
CA TYR A 4 -8.84 -5.72 0.42
C TYR A 4 -8.41 -6.28 1.77
N SER A 5 -7.55 -7.30 1.75
CA SER A 5 -6.94 -7.85 2.96
C SER A 5 -5.52 -7.34 3.10
N PHE A 6 -5.13 -6.97 4.32
CA PHE A 6 -3.80 -6.48 4.66
C PHE A 6 -3.06 -7.51 5.51
N ALA A 7 -1.74 -7.57 5.32
CA ALA A 7 -0.86 -8.31 6.23
C ALA A 7 -1.00 -7.77 7.66
N PRO A 8 -0.86 -8.62 8.70
CA PRO A 8 -1.09 -8.22 10.09
C PRO A 8 -0.31 -6.96 10.50
N MET A 9 0.92 -6.78 10.01
CA MET A 9 1.76 -5.61 10.33
C MET A 9 1.15 -4.26 9.91
N PHE A 10 0.27 -4.24 8.90
CA PHE A 10 -0.41 -3.03 8.45
C PHE A 10 -1.78 -2.82 9.10
N ALA A 11 -2.29 -3.80 9.84
CA ALA A 11 -3.66 -3.78 10.34
C ALA A 11 -3.92 -2.54 11.21
N GLU A 12 -2.98 -2.19 12.08
CA GLU A 12 -3.09 -1.03 12.97
C GLU A 12 -2.98 0.29 12.22
N ALA A 13 -2.04 0.40 11.28
CA ALA A 13 -1.88 1.59 10.45
C ALA A 13 -3.14 1.87 9.61
N VAL A 14 -3.81 0.83 9.11
CA VAL A 14 -5.08 0.99 8.38
C VAL A 14 -6.22 1.36 9.33
N ALA A 15 -6.32 0.71 10.49
CA ALA A 15 -7.38 0.96 11.47
C ALA A 15 -7.33 2.38 12.06
N SER A 16 -6.12 2.91 12.28
CA SER A 16 -5.87 4.29 12.73
C SER A 16 -5.91 5.33 11.62
N LEU A 17 -6.14 4.92 10.37
CA LEU A 17 -6.12 5.78 9.17
C LEU A 17 -4.76 6.46 8.91
N ALA A 18 -3.68 5.93 9.45
CA ALA A 18 -2.32 6.33 9.10
C ALA A 18 -1.92 5.82 7.71
N LYS A 19 -2.31 4.59 7.36
CA LYS A 19 -2.17 4.02 6.01
C LYS A 19 -3.46 4.22 5.23
N ARG A 20 -3.38 5.02 4.15
CA ARG A 20 -4.54 5.38 3.29
C ARG A 20 -4.38 4.96 1.83
N GLN A 21 -3.38 4.14 1.54
CA GLN A 21 -3.16 3.58 0.22
C GLN A 21 -2.71 2.10 0.29
N THR A 22 -2.89 1.41 -0.83
CA THR A 22 -2.41 0.04 -1.01
C THR A 22 -2.00 -0.18 -2.46
N VAL A 23 -0.87 -0.86 -2.64
CA VAL A 23 -0.47 -1.41 -3.93
C VAL A 23 -1.06 -2.82 -4.11
N ARG A 24 -1.55 -3.13 -5.31
CA ARG A 24 -2.13 -4.44 -5.66
C ARG A 24 -1.75 -4.83 -7.08
N ALA A 25 -1.53 -6.12 -7.30
CA ALA A 25 -1.31 -6.67 -8.64
C ALA A 25 -2.56 -6.45 -9.50
N PHE A 26 -2.36 -6.41 -10.82
CA PHE A 26 -3.47 -6.34 -11.76
C PHE A 26 -4.44 -7.50 -11.55
N ARG A 27 -5.74 -7.18 -11.56
CA ARG A 27 -6.82 -8.17 -11.59
C ARG A 27 -7.99 -7.63 -12.41
N LYS A 28 -8.94 -8.51 -12.73
CA LYS A 28 -10.13 -8.18 -13.54
C LYS A 28 -10.86 -6.91 -13.09
N ARG A 29 -10.89 -6.62 -11.78
CA ARG A 29 -11.56 -5.43 -11.24
C ARG A 29 -10.93 -4.94 -9.94
N HIS A 30 -10.58 -3.66 -9.90
CA HIS A 30 -10.32 -2.92 -8.66
C HIS A 30 -11.49 -1.99 -8.31
N ALA A 31 -11.39 -1.36 -7.15
CA ALA A 31 -12.32 -0.30 -6.77
C ALA A 31 -12.07 0.94 -7.64
N ARG A 32 -13.15 1.63 -8.02
CA ARG A 32 -13.07 2.89 -8.76
C ARG A 32 -13.28 4.07 -7.81
N PRO A 33 -12.81 5.29 -8.15
CA PRO A 33 -13.14 6.48 -7.39
C PRO A 33 -14.66 6.60 -7.13
N GLY A 34 -15.03 6.94 -5.90
CA GLY A 34 -16.42 6.99 -5.42
C GLY A 34 -16.97 5.68 -4.85
N GLU A 35 -16.29 4.55 -5.04
CA GLU A 35 -16.73 3.26 -4.48
C GLU A 35 -16.25 3.06 -3.03
N ALA A 36 -17.12 2.49 -2.18
CA ALA A 36 -16.75 2.08 -0.82
C ALA A 36 -15.81 0.86 -0.83
N LEU A 37 -14.81 0.89 0.06
CA LEU A 37 -13.82 -0.17 0.26
C LEU A 37 -14.07 -0.91 1.57
N GLN A 38 -14.08 -2.23 1.54
CA GLN A 38 -14.05 -3.01 2.77
C GLN A 38 -12.61 -3.44 3.08
N LEU A 39 -12.06 -2.96 4.20
CA LEU A 39 -10.68 -3.23 4.59
C LEU A 39 -10.64 -4.27 5.71
N TYR A 40 -9.88 -5.35 5.49
CA TYR A 40 -9.79 -6.49 6.39
C TYR A 40 -8.34 -6.87 6.67
N THR A 41 -8.11 -7.67 7.70
CA THR A 41 -6.89 -8.47 7.84
C THR A 41 -7.25 -9.95 7.97
N SER A 42 -6.29 -10.83 7.65
CA SER A 42 -6.43 -12.29 7.77
C SER A 42 -7.69 -12.86 7.10
N MET A 43 -8.09 -12.31 5.95
CA MET A 43 -9.30 -12.73 5.23
C MET A 43 -9.26 -14.22 4.85
N ARG A 44 -10.40 -14.91 4.92
CA ARG A 44 -10.57 -16.36 4.72
C ARG A 44 -9.96 -17.27 5.80
N THR A 45 -9.55 -16.68 6.92
CA THR A 45 -9.14 -17.42 8.13
C THR A 45 -10.11 -17.15 9.28
N ARG A 46 -10.00 -17.92 10.37
CA ARG A 46 -10.76 -17.67 11.61
C ARG A 46 -10.41 -16.33 12.27
N SER A 47 -9.23 -15.79 11.99
CA SER A 47 -8.76 -14.50 12.52
C SER A 47 -9.18 -13.31 11.65
N CYS A 48 -10.07 -13.51 10.68
CA CYS A 48 -10.56 -12.44 9.81
C CYS A 48 -11.28 -11.37 10.63
N ARG A 49 -10.85 -10.11 10.51
CA ARG A 49 -11.54 -8.96 11.11
C ARG A 49 -11.54 -7.76 10.17
N LYS A 50 -12.63 -6.99 10.21
CA LYS A 50 -12.73 -5.70 9.53
C LYS A 50 -11.89 -4.67 10.29
N LEU A 51 -11.16 -3.82 9.56
CA LEU A 51 -10.22 -2.87 10.15
C LEU A 51 -10.86 -1.51 10.44
N LEU A 52 -11.92 -1.15 9.71
CA LEU A 52 -12.67 0.10 9.90
C LEU A 52 -14.15 -0.21 10.05
N ALA A 53 -14.81 0.44 11.01
CA ALA A 53 -16.25 0.32 11.20
C ALA A 53 -17.02 0.88 9.99
N VAL A 54 -16.64 2.10 9.57
CA VAL A 54 -17.17 2.77 8.38
C VAL A 54 -16.25 2.48 7.19
N ASP A 55 -16.83 2.03 6.08
CA ASP A 55 -16.08 1.77 4.85
C ASP A 55 -15.58 3.09 4.24
N PRO A 56 -14.26 3.27 4.05
CA PRO A 56 -13.72 4.46 3.38
C PRO A 56 -14.06 4.43 1.90
N VAL A 57 -13.92 5.60 1.26
CA VAL A 57 -14.23 5.78 -0.15
C VAL A 57 -12.94 5.79 -0.96
N CYS A 58 -12.89 4.99 -2.02
CA CYS A 58 -11.81 5.07 -3.01
C CYS A 58 -11.82 6.46 -3.65
N VAL A 59 -10.68 7.13 -3.69
CA VAL A 59 -10.54 8.46 -4.28
C VAL A 59 -9.62 8.47 -5.50
N ASP A 60 -8.71 7.51 -5.61
CA ASP A 60 -7.72 7.44 -6.68
C ASP A 60 -7.35 5.99 -6.99
N LEU A 61 -7.13 5.71 -8.27
CA LEU A 61 -6.57 4.45 -8.76
C LEU A 61 -5.64 4.76 -9.92
N ARG A 62 -4.36 4.38 -9.78
CA ARG A 62 -3.33 4.62 -10.81
C ARG A 62 -2.43 3.42 -11.01
N HIS A 63 -1.93 3.24 -12.22
CA HIS A 63 -0.88 2.27 -12.53
C HIS A 63 0.40 2.62 -11.79
N ILE A 64 1.04 1.59 -11.24
CA ILE A 64 2.30 1.70 -10.52
C ILE A 64 3.27 0.62 -10.98
N LEU A 65 4.52 1.01 -11.15
CA LEU A 65 5.66 0.15 -11.32
C LEU A 65 6.56 0.31 -10.10
N ILE A 66 6.97 -0.81 -9.50
CA ILE A 66 7.97 -0.85 -8.43
C ILE A 66 9.12 -1.73 -8.92
N ALA A 67 10.34 -1.23 -8.81
CA ALA A 67 11.54 -1.98 -9.18
C ALA A 67 12.66 -1.73 -8.17
N HIS A 68 13.68 -2.57 -8.22
CA HIS A 68 14.89 -2.41 -7.43
C HIS A 68 16.01 -1.88 -8.33
N GLY A 69 16.77 -0.90 -7.85
CA GLY A 69 17.91 -0.32 -8.55
C GLY A 69 19.23 -0.65 -7.85
N ALA A 70 20.34 -0.56 -8.60
CA ALA A 70 21.68 -0.71 -8.03
C ALA A 70 22.11 0.51 -7.20
N LEU A 71 21.64 1.72 -7.57
CA LEU A 71 22.00 2.99 -6.92
C LEU A 71 20.94 3.49 -5.92
N GLN A 72 19.69 3.07 -6.12
CA GLN A 72 18.59 3.33 -5.21
C GLN A 72 17.87 2.01 -4.93
N PRO A 73 17.66 1.65 -3.64
CA PRO A 73 17.09 0.36 -3.29
C PRO A 73 15.66 0.17 -3.78
N LEU A 74 14.96 1.28 -4.06
CA LEU A 74 13.58 1.31 -4.54
C LEU A 74 13.42 2.33 -5.67
N PHE A 75 12.76 1.93 -6.74
CA PHE A 75 12.28 2.77 -7.82
C PHE A 75 10.75 2.64 -7.88
N ILE A 76 10.06 3.78 -7.94
CA ILE A 76 8.60 3.84 -8.06
C ILE A 76 8.25 4.78 -9.21
N SER A 77 7.41 4.30 -10.13
CA SER A 77 6.80 5.10 -11.18
C SER A 77 5.29 4.99 -11.11
N ILE A 78 4.58 6.12 -11.14
CA ILE A 78 3.11 6.17 -11.11
C ILE A 78 2.63 6.86 -12.38
N GLU A 79 1.82 6.16 -13.18
CA GLU A 79 1.40 6.61 -14.52
C GLU A 79 2.59 7.04 -15.41
N GLY A 80 3.73 6.35 -15.29
CA GLY A 80 4.94 6.65 -16.04
C GLY A 80 5.72 7.86 -15.56
N ARG A 81 5.30 8.51 -14.46
CA ARG A 81 6.10 9.54 -13.77
C ARG A 81 6.88 8.91 -12.64
N ASP A 82 8.19 9.03 -12.74
CA ASP A 82 9.10 8.56 -11.70
C ASP A 82 9.03 9.49 -10.48
N LEU A 83 9.01 8.86 -9.31
CA LEU A 83 9.06 9.56 -8.03
C LEU A 83 10.52 9.86 -7.67
N ASP A 84 10.77 11.04 -7.12
CA ASP A 84 12.05 11.35 -6.50
C ASP A 84 12.19 10.70 -5.10
N ARG A 85 13.33 10.92 -4.44
CA ARG A 85 13.62 10.32 -3.12
C ARG A 85 12.59 10.71 -2.05
N ASP A 86 12.23 11.99 -1.98
CA ASP A 86 11.33 12.51 -0.94
C ASP A 86 9.90 12.04 -1.21
N GLU A 87 9.51 11.96 -2.48
CA GLU A 87 8.24 11.38 -2.92
C GLU A 87 8.15 9.88 -2.64
N ILE A 88 9.23 9.12 -2.82
CA ILE A 88 9.27 7.69 -2.45
C ILE A 88 9.13 7.53 -0.94
N GLU A 89 9.80 8.36 -0.14
CA GLU A 89 9.66 8.31 1.32
C GLU A 89 8.23 8.61 1.76
N ALA A 90 7.64 9.70 1.25
CA ALA A 90 6.25 10.05 1.52
C ALA A 90 5.28 8.94 1.06
N PHE A 91 5.54 8.31 -0.09
CA PHE A 91 4.77 7.17 -0.58
C PHE A 91 4.84 5.98 0.39
N ALA A 92 6.04 5.62 0.86
CA ALA A 92 6.23 4.51 1.77
C ALA A 92 5.55 4.76 3.13
N ILE A 93 5.64 5.99 3.66
CA ILE A 93 4.91 6.39 4.88
C ILE A 93 3.41 6.23 4.69
N ALA A 94 2.86 6.76 3.59
CA ALA A 94 1.42 6.66 3.29
C ALA A 94 0.97 5.20 3.04
N ASP A 95 1.88 4.34 2.56
CA ASP A 95 1.68 2.90 2.44
C ASP A 95 1.98 2.15 3.76
N GLY A 96 2.10 2.84 4.89
CA GLY A 96 2.15 2.26 6.22
C GLY A 96 3.51 1.74 6.67
N PHE A 97 4.60 2.15 6.02
CA PHE A 97 5.98 1.81 6.41
C PHE A 97 6.61 2.83 7.38
N GLY A 98 5.88 3.88 7.77
CA GLY A 98 6.37 4.93 8.66
C GLY A 98 6.41 4.59 10.15
N GLY A 99 5.79 3.49 10.59
CA GLY A 99 5.55 3.17 12.02
C GLY A 99 6.34 1.97 12.58
N GLY A 100 7.53 1.67 12.04
CA GLY A 100 8.34 0.56 12.52
C GLY A 100 8.93 0.79 13.92
N ALA A 101 9.05 -0.30 14.71
CA ALA A 101 9.74 -0.30 16.00
C ALA A 101 11.27 -0.16 15.90
N GLU A 102 11.81 -0.18 14.68
CA GLU A 102 13.24 0.03 14.41
C GLU A 102 13.56 1.53 14.53
N PRO A 103 14.39 1.95 15.52
CA PRO A 103 14.65 3.35 15.83
C PRO A 103 15.27 4.16 14.69
N ASP A 104 15.86 3.48 13.70
CA ASP A 104 16.66 4.07 12.64
C ASP A 104 16.21 3.57 11.26
N GLY A 105 16.12 4.48 10.28
CA GLY A 105 15.88 4.14 8.87
C GLY A 105 14.66 4.81 8.23
N LEU A 106 14.73 5.00 6.91
CA LEU A 106 13.68 5.58 6.07
C LEU A 106 12.55 4.57 5.84
N ALA A 107 11.31 5.04 5.70
CA ALA A 107 10.18 4.19 5.34
C ALA A 107 10.40 3.52 3.96
N ALA A 108 11.08 4.22 3.04
CA ALA A 108 11.48 3.71 1.74
C ALA A 108 12.34 2.43 1.85
N ASP A 109 13.29 2.38 2.78
CA ASP A 109 14.16 1.23 2.98
C ASP A 109 13.35 0.02 3.50
N ARG A 110 12.46 0.26 4.47
CA ARG A 110 11.56 -0.77 5.00
C ARG A 110 10.62 -1.31 3.91
N MET A 111 10.14 -0.44 3.03
CA MET A 111 9.34 -0.82 1.88
C MET A 111 10.17 -1.66 0.89
N ALA A 112 11.39 -1.23 0.56
CA ALA A 112 12.28 -1.97 -0.35
C ALA A 112 12.53 -3.39 0.16
N ASP A 113 12.87 -3.54 1.44
CA ASP A 113 13.06 -4.82 2.10
C ASP A 113 11.81 -5.71 2.06
N PHE A 114 10.65 -5.13 2.34
CA PHE A 114 9.39 -5.85 2.28
C PHE A 114 9.13 -6.38 0.87
N TRP A 115 9.29 -5.54 -0.15
CA TRP A 115 9.06 -5.93 -1.54
C TRP A 115 10.04 -7.00 -1.99
N LEU A 116 11.33 -6.83 -1.69
CA LEU A 116 12.36 -7.81 -2.04
C LEU A 116 12.07 -9.19 -1.42
N ARG A 117 11.64 -9.23 -0.15
CA ARG A 117 11.32 -10.49 0.55
C ARG A 117 10.07 -11.19 0.01
N HIS A 118 9.07 -10.43 -0.46
CA HIS A 118 7.77 -10.99 -0.87
C HIS A 118 7.63 -11.18 -2.39
N HIS A 119 8.39 -10.43 -3.18
CA HIS A 119 8.27 -10.39 -4.65
C HIS A 119 9.60 -10.66 -5.37
N GLY A 120 10.72 -10.76 -4.64
CA GLY A 120 12.05 -10.94 -5.23
C GLY A 120 12.58 -9.65 -5.86
N ALA A 121 13.62 -9.78 -6.68
CA ALA A 121 14.26 -8.65 -7.36
C ALA A 121 13.58 -8.24 -8.67
N GLU A 122 12.54 -8.97 -9.09
CA GLU A 122 11.79 -8.65 -10.31
C GLU A 122 10.96 -7.38 -10.14
N SER A 123 10.78 -6.64 -11.23
CA SER A 123 9.89 -5.48 -11.21
C SER A 123 8.44 -5.91 -10.99
N PHE A 124 7.74 -5.23 -10.10
CA PHE A 124 6.33 -5.41 -9.86
C PHE A 124 5.50 -4.37 -10.62
N GLY A 125 4.51 -4.83 -11.38
CA GLY A 125 3.50 -3.98 -12.02
C GLY A 125 2.12 -4.18 -11.42
N GLY A 126 1.39 -3.09 -11.19
CA GLY A 126 0.04 -3.16 -10.66
C GLY A 126 -0.66 -1.81 -10.58
N VAL A 127 -1.52 -1.67 -9.56
CA VAL A 127 -2.21 -0.42 -9.25
C VAL A 127 -1.92 0.02 -7.82
N VAL A 128 -1.82 1.32 -7.62
CA VAL A 128 -1.99 1.96 -6.31
C VAL A 128 -3.43 2.45 -6.19
N ILE A 129 -4.08 2.09 -5.09
CA ILE A 129 -5.44 2.52 -4.76
C ILE A 129 -5.34 3.39 -3.50
N ARG A 130 -5.97 4.57 -3.52
CA ARG A 130 -6.02 5.48 -2.38
C ARG A 130 -7.46 5.68 -1.93
N TRP A 131 -7.63 5.91 -0.64
CA TRP A 131 -8.94 6.13 -0.06
C TRP A 131 -8.93 7.21 1.02
N GLU A 132 -10.10 7.77 1.26
CA GLU A 132 -10.33 8.71 2.35
C GLU A 132 -11.40 8.17 3.30
N PRO A 133 -11.29 8.50 4.61
CA PRO A 133 -12.35 8.24 5.56
C PRO A 133 -13.64 8.91 5.09
N ARG A 134 -14.77 8.25 5.28
CA ARG A 134 -16.07 8.89 5.05
C ARG A 134 -16.37 9.82 6.22
N ALA A 135 -16.65 11.09 5.94
CA ALA A 135 -17.14 12.05 6.91
C ALA A 135 -18.50 11.63 7.50
#